data_AF-A0A346AFQ8-F1
#
_entry.id   AF-A0A346AFQ8-F1
#
_cell.length_a   1.000
_cell.length_b   1.000
_cell.length_c   1.000
_cell.angle_alpha   90.00
_cell.angle_beta   90.00
_cell.angle_gamma   90.00
#
_symmetry.space_group_name_H-M   'P 1'
#
loop_
_entity.id
_entity.type
_entity.pdbx_description
1 polymer ?
#
loop_
_entity_poly.entity_id
_entity_poly.type
_entity_poly.pdbx_seq_one_letter_code
_entity_poly.pdbx_strand_id
1 'polypeptide(L)'
;LGGDGTPVDLVQTFCYPLPVTVICELVGIDEEHRDDWRAWGDAMATMDGPNIPRTLLRCIDLGHEVLERRRREPKDDLVTALVQAQAADGNLVTDNELIGVLFSLVTAGHQTTTYLIGNSVLILLENPDQLARLKAEPSLWPQAVRELQRLGPIQFGQPRFPTEDIEVGGTVIPAGAPIVPLITAANTDPRKFPDPDRLIIDRLAVGSESHLGFGKGIHRCLGQHLAYQEAEVALHGLFTRFPNLSLAVPREEIPWILRPGFTRTRDLPLNLV
;
A
#
# COMPACT_ATOMS: atom_id res chain seq x y z
N LEU A 1 2.94 17.96 17.67
CA LEU A 1 4.20 17.37 17.16
C LEU A 1 4.94 18.45 16.38
N GLY A 2 6.26 18.62 16.57
CA GLY A 2 7.13 19.50 15.77
C GLY A 2 6.96 21.02 15.95
N GLY A 3 6.09 21.49 16.86
CA GLY A 3 5.83 22.93 17.06
C GLY A 3 6.97 23.71 17.73
N ASP A 4 7.96 22.99 18.26
CA ASP A 4 9.20 23.50 18.85
C ASP A 4 10.37 23.53 17.85
N GLY A 5 10.13 23.14 16.59
CA GLY A 5 11.17 23.02 15.56
C GLY A 5 11.93 21.71 15.57
N THR A 6 11.60 20.77 16.47
CA THR A 6 12.21 19.43 16.47
C THR A 6 11.74 18.63 15.25
N PRO A 7 12.65 18.04 14.46
CA PRO A 7 12.29 17.19 13.33
C PRO A 7 11.38 16.04 13.74
N VAL A 8 10.41 15.74 12.88
CA VAL A 8 9.44 14.66 13.08
C VAL A 8 9.66 13.60 12.01
N ASP A 9 9.77 12.34 12.41
CA ASP A 9 9.74 11.23 11.45
C ASP A 9 8.29 10.99 10.99
N LEU A 10 8.02 11.36 9.74
CA LEU A 10 6.69 11.23 9.17
C LEU A 10 6.27 9.76 9.02
N VAL A 11 7.21 8.84 8.78
CA VAL A 11 6.86 7.42 8.59
C VAL A 11 6.25 6.87 9.87
N GLN A 12 6.93 7.03 11.00
CA GLN A 12 6.50 6.50 12.29
C GLN A 12 5.27 7.23 12.84
N THR A 13 5.18 8.55 12.66
CA THR A 13 4.12 9.37 13.27
C THR A 13 2.85 9.48 12.44
N PHE A 14 2.91 9.21 11.13
CA PHE A 14 1.79 9.44 10.22
C PHE A 14 1.60 8.33 9.18
N CYS A 15 2.62 8.04 8.35
CA CYS A 15 2.43 7.12 7.22
C CYS A 15 2.19 5.67 7.64
N TYR A 16 2.76 5.22 8.75
CA TYR A 16 2.53 3.89 9.32
C TYR A 16 1.21 3.82 10.10
N PRO A 17 0.93 4.69 11.10
CA PRO A 17 -0.26 4.54 11.94
C PRO A 17 -1.58 4.75 11.18
N LEU A 18 -1.61 5.57 10.13
CA LEU A 18 -2.84 5.83 9.40
C LEU A 18 -3.37 4.58 8.67
N PRO A 19 -2.66 3.95 7.72
CA PRO A 19 -3.21 2.83 6.96
C PRO A 19 -3.50 1.59 7.81
N VAL A 20 -2.67 1.31 8.82
CA VAL A 20 -2.93 0.17 9.71
C VAL A 20 -4.19 0.38 10.55
N THR A 21 -4.48 1.62 10.96
CA THR A 21 -5.71 1.93 11.69
C THR A 21 -6.92 1.77 10.79
N VAL A 22 -6.85 2.31 9.56
CA VAL A 22 -7.93 2.21 8.56
C VAL A 22 -8.25 0.75 8.25
N ILE A 23 -7.26 -0.08 7.94
CA ILE A 23 -7.51 -1.47 7.57
C ILE A 23 -8.00 -2.31 8.76
N CYS A 24 -7.48 -2.08 9.98
CA CYS A 24 -7.96 -2.76 11.17
C CYS A 24 -9.42 -2.39 11.48
N GLU A 25 -9.80 -1.12 11.32
CA GLU A 25 -11.19 -0.68 11.49
C GLU A 25 -12.12 -1.24 10.43
N LEU A 26 -11.73 -1.18 9.16
CA LEU A 26 -12.50 -1.73 8.05
C LEU A 26 -12.71 -3.24 8.18
N VAL A 27 -11.65 -3.96 8.55
CA VAL A 27 -11.72 -5.41 8.74
C VAL A 27 -12.56 -5.76 9.96
N GLY A 28 -12.48 -4.97 11.04
CA GLY A 28 -13.17 -5.24 12.30
C GLY A 28 -12.26 -5.87 13.36
N ILE A 29 -10.95 -5.61 13.31
CA ILE A 29 -10.00 -6.03 14.33
C ILE A 29 -10.21 -5.17 15.59
N ASP A 30 -10.57 -5.83 16.69
CA ASP A 30 -10.78 -5.17 17.97
C ASP A 30 -9.48 -4.48 18.44
N GLU A 31 -9.60 -3.32 19.08
CA GLU A 31 -8.46 -2.41 19.37
C GLU A 31 -7.33 -3.07 20.16
N GLU A 32 -7.69 -3.92 21.12
CA GLU A 32 -6.77 -4.71 21.96
C GLU A 32 -5.81 -5.61 21.15
N HIS A 33 -6.17 -5.96 19.91
CA HIS A 33 -5.39 -6.85 19.06
C HIS A 33 -4.61 -6.11 17.96
N ARG A 34 -4.82 -4.80 17.77
CA ARG A 34 -4.20 -4.08 16.64
C ARG A 34 -2.66 -4.13 16.65
N ASP A 35 -2.05 -4.16 17.83
CA ASP A 35 -0.59 -4.27 17.98
C ASP A 35 -0.04 -5.64 17.59
N ASP A 36 -0.79 -6.72 17.88
CA ASP A 36 -0.43 -8.06 17.41
C ASP A 36 -0.46 -8.13 15.88
N TRP A 37 -1.53 -7.62 15.26
CA TRP A 37 -1.69 -7.57 13.80
C TRP A 37 -0.62 -6.72 13.11
N ARG A 38 -0.23 -5.59 13.72
CA ARG A 38 0.92 -4.78 13.29
C ARG A 38 2.22 -5.59 13.28
N ALA A 39 2.54 -6.21 14.42
CA ALA A 39 3.76 -7.00 14.58
C ALA A 39 3.82 -8.17 13.58
N TRP A 40 2.68 -8.81 13.32
CA TRP A 40 2.59 -9.90 12.35
C TRP A 40 2.81 -9.42 10.91
N GLY A 41 2.21 -8.28 10.54
CA GLY A 41 2.45 -7.65 9.24
C GLY A 41 3.91 -7.29 9.04
N ASP A 42 4.57 -6.75 10.07
CA ASP A 42 5.98 -6.39 10.00
C ASP A 42 6.90 -7.60 9.85
N ALA A 43 6.66 -8.69 10.60
CA ALA A 43 7.44 -9.93 10.50
C ALA A 43 7.39 -10.53 9.08
N MET A 44 6.21 -10.49 8.43
CA MET A 44 6.07 -10.94 7.03
C MET A 44 6.82 -10.04 6.05
N ALA A 45 6.83 -8.73 6.33
CA ALA A 45 7.41 -7.73 5.44
C ALA A 45 8.92 -7.65 5.47
N THR A 46 9.52 -7.98 6.62
CA THR A 46 10.95 -8.09 6.81
C THR A 46 11.45 -9.49 6.44
N MET A 47 10.55 -10.42 6.11
CA MET A 47 10.86 -11.84 5.88
C MET A 47 11.65 -12.43 7.05
N ASP A 48 11.19 -12.13 8.27
CA ASP A 48 11.79 -12.60 9.51
C ASP A 48 11.49 -14.11 9.71
N GLY A 49 12.20 -14.93 8.94
CA GLY A 49 12.01 -16.38 8.83
C GLY A 49 11.83 -17.10 10.17
N PRO A 50 12.65 -16.82 11.21
CA PRO A 50 12.50 -17.41 12.52
C PRO A 50 11.16 -17.10 13.23
N ASN A 51 10.62 -15.89 13.04
CA ASN A 51 9.41 -15.45 13.72
C ASN A 51 8.12 -15.79 12.95
N ILE A 52 8.20 -15.96 11.63
CA ILE A 52 7.04 -16.23 10.76
C ILE A 52 6.17 -17.42 11.25
N PRO A 53 6.71 -18.62 11.57
CA PRO A 53 5.86 -19.74 11.99
C PRO A 53 5.06 -19.46 13.27
N ARG A 54 5.69 -18.80 14.25
CA ARG A 54 5.04 -18.44 15.52
C ARG A 54 3.96 -17.38 15.30
N THR A 55 4.27 -16.38 14.48
CA THR A 55 3.34 -15.33 14.08
C THR A 55 2.09 -15.90 13.40
N LEU A 56 2.27 -16.84 12.46
CA LEU A 56 1.16 -17.46 11.74
C LEU A 56 0.25 -18.28 12.64
N LEU A 57 0.81 -19.07 13.57
CA LEU A 57 -0.01 -19.84 14.51
C LEU A 57 -0.89 -18.94 15.38
N ARG A 58 -0.31 -17.87 15.95
CA ARG A 58 -1.08 -16.90 16.75
C ARG A 58 -2.13 -16.17 15.94
N CYS A 59 -1.82 -15.84 14.67
CA CYS A 59 -2.78 -15.24 13.76
C CYS A 59 -3.97 -16.16 13.47
N ILE A 60 -3.72 -17.47 13.35
CA ILE A 60 -4.78 -18.46 13.14
C ILE A 60 -5.65 -18.58 14.39
N ASP A 61 -5.04 -18.73 15.57
CA ASP A 61 -5.76 -18.85 16.84
C ASP A 61 -6.65 -17.63 17.08
N LEU A 62 -6.09 -16.42 16.98
CA LEU A 62 -6.86 -15.18 17.12
C LEU A 62 -7.91 -15.03 16.01
N GLY A 63 -7.58 -15.44 14.78
CA GLY A 63 -8.50 -15.44 13.66
C GLY A 63 -9.76 -16.22 13.96
N HIS A 64 -9.63 -17.45 14.49
CA HIS A 64 -10.77 -18.24 14.91
C HIS A 64 -11.59 -17.57 16.01
N GLU A 65 -10.94 -16.97 17.01
CA GLU A 65 -11.64 -16.23 18.07
C GLU A 65 -12.44 -15.05 17.51
N VAL A 66 -11.87 -14.30 16.56
CA VAL A 66 -12.53 -13.17 15.89
C VAL A 66 -13.74 -13.64 15.06
N LEU A 67 -13.59 -14.71 14.28
CA LEU A 67 -14.69 -15.28 13.51
C LEU A 67 -15.84 -15.76 14.41
N GLU A 68 -15.53 -16.54 15.45
CA GLU A 68 -16.53 -17.05 16.40
C GLU A 68 -17.26 -15.93 17.15
N ARG A 69 -16.52 -14.88 17.56
CA ARG A 69 -17.10 -13.71 18.20
C ARG A 69 -18.08 -13.00 17.26
N ARG A 70 -17.72 -12.80 15.99
CA ARG A 70 -18.58 -12.12 15.00
C ARG A 70 -19.78 -12.95 14.55
N ARG A 71 -19.72 -14.28 14.65
CA ARG A 71 -20.91 -15.14 14.47
C ARG A 71 -21.94 -14.95 15.58
N ARG A 72 -21.48 -14.75 16.82
CA ARG A 72 -22.35 -14.56 18.00
C ARG A 72 -22.82 -13.12 18.16
N GLU A 73 -21.94 -12.17 17.87
CA GLU A 73 -22.13 -10.74 18.05
C GLU A 73 -21.71 -10.00 16.76
N PRO A 74 -22.59 -9.98 15.74
CA PRO A 74 -22.36 -9.25 14.49
C PRO A 74 -22.10 -7.76 14.73
N LYS A 75 -21.16 -7.18 13.98
CA LYS A 75 -20.87 -5.73 13.96
C LYS A 75 -20.97 -5.20 12.52
N ASP A 76 -20.86 -3.88 12.36
CA ASP A 76 -20.76 -3.25 11.05
C ASP A 76 -19.30 -3.28 10.56
N ASP A 77 -18.82 -4.48 10.21
CA ASP A 77 -17.45 -4.70 9.75
C ASP A 77 -17.32 -5.83 8.71
N LEU A 78 -16.17 -5.90 8.05
CA LEU A 78 -15.93 -6.87 6.99
C LEU A 78 -15.91 -8.31 7.50
N VAL A 79 -15.41 -8.58 8.70
CA VAL A 79 -15.46 -9.93 9.27
C VAL A 79 -16.90 -10.41 9.37
N THR A 80 -17.81 -9.57 9.85
CA THR A 80 -19.25 -9.89 9.92
C THR A 80 -19.81 -10.22 8.53
N ALA A 81 -19.50 -9.39 7.52
CA ALA A 81 -19.94 -9.64 6.15
C ALA A 81 -19.38 -10.97 5.59
N LEU A 82 -18.12 -11.29 5.88
CA LEU A 82 -17.47 -12.51 5.43
C LEU A 82 -18.05 -13.78 6.07
N VAL A 83 -18.29 -13.79 7.39
CA VAL A 83 -18.91 -14.96 8.05
C VAL A 83 -20.35 -15.17 7.59
N GLN A 84 -21.09 -14.10 7.30
CA GLN A 84 -22.44 -14.20 6.75
C GLN A 84 -22.44 -14.73 5.31
N ALA A 85 -21.50 -14.25 4.47
CA ALA A 85 -21.33 -14.75 3.11
C ALA A 85 -20.94 -16.23 3.09
N GLN A 86 -20.02 -16.65 3.98
CA GLN A 86 -19.62 -18.04 4.17
C GLN A 86 -20.83 -18.94 4.48
N ALA A 87 -21.68 -18.50 5.41
CA ALA A 87 -22.90 -19.24 5.78
C ALA A 87 -23.92 -19.31 4.64
N ALA A 88 -24.06 -18.24 3.86
CA ALA A 88 -24.99 -18.17 2.72
C ALA A 88 -24.58 -19.08 1.55
N ASP A 89 -23.28 -19.30 1.34
CA ASP A 89 -22.73 -20.14 0.27
C ASP A 89 -22.48 -21.60 0.70
N GLY A 90 -23.19 -22.06 1.73
CA GLY A 90 -23.09 -23.44 2.23
C GLY A 90 -21.71 -23.81 2.80
N ASN A 91 -20.93 -22.83 3.28
CA ASN A 91 -19.56 -22.99 3.76
C ASN A 91 -18.59 -23.56 2.70
N LEU A 92 -18.75 -23.15 1.44
CA LEU A 92 -17.76 -23.45 0.39
C LEU A 92 -16.35 -22.98 0.78
N VAL A 93 -16.26 -21.88 1.53
CA VAL A 93 -15.02 -21.34 2.11
C VAL A 93 -14.89 -21.80 3.56
N THR A 94 -13.73 -22.32 3.93
CA THR A 94 -13.40 -22.74 5.29
C THR A 94 -12.99 -21.57 6.19
N ASP A 95 -13.01 -21.76 7.51
CA ASP A 95 -12.55 -20.75 8.47
C ASP A 95 -11.08 -20.39 8.24
N ASN A 96 -10.24 -21.37 7.91
CA ASN A 96 -8.83 -21.14 7.60
C ASN A 96 -8.64 -20.27 6.34
N GLU A 97 -9.48 -20.46 5.32
CA GLU A 97 -9.45 -19.62 4.12
C GLU A 97 -9.93 -18.20 4.42
N LEU A 98 -10.99 -18.03 5.24
CA LEU A 98 -11.41 -16.70 5.70
C LEU A 98 -10.31 -16.00 6.51
N ILE A 99 -9.66 -16.69 7.45
CA ILE A 99 -8.53 -16.16 8.22
C ILE A 99 -7.39 -15.77 7.28
N GLY A 100 -7.10 -16.59 6.27
CA GLY A 100 -6.11 -16.27 5.23
C GLY A 100 -6.47 -14.99 4.46
N VAL A 101 -7.75 -14.78 4.12
CA VAL A 101 -8.23 -13.54 3.51
C VAL A 101 -8.05 -12.35 4.45
N LEU A 102 -8.46 -12.46 5.71
CA LEU A 102 -8.29 -11.39 6.71
C LEU A 102 -6.82 -11.00 6.87
N PHE A 103 -5.94 -12.01 6.96
CA PHE A 103 -4.50 -11.80 7.02
C PHE A 103 -3.96 -11.10 5.78
N SER A 104 -4.36 -11.56 4.60
CA SER A 104 -3.96 -10.91 3.35
C SER A 104 -4.44 -9.46 3.28
N LEU A 105 -5.64 -9.14 3.78
CA LEU A 105 -6.19 -7.79 3.74
C LEU A 105 -5.44 -6.85 4.69
N VAL A 106 -5.23 -7.25 5.95
CA VAL A 106 -4.53 -6.42 6.93
C VAL A 106 -3.08 -6.15 6.51
N THR A 107 -2.38 -7.19 6.03
CA THR A 107 -0.99 -7.03 5.58
C THR A 107 -0.88 -6.19 4.30
N ALA A 108 -1.76 -6.40 3.32
CA ALA A 108 -1.76 -5.64 2.07
C ALA A 108 -2.21 -4.19 2.27
N GLY A 109 -3.25 -3.94 3.07
CA GLY A 109 -3.82 -2.60 3.26
C GLY A 109 -2.93 -1.66 4.07
N HIS A 110 -2.01 -2.21 4.87
CA HIS A 110 -1.12 -1.43 5.71
C HIS A 110 0.10 -0.94 4.94
N GLN A 111 1.01 -1.84 4.56
CA GLN A 111 2.37 -1.43 4.22
C GLN A 111 2.49 -0.75 2.87
N THR A 112 1.75 -1.20 1.87
CA THR A 112 1.82 -0.59 0.53
C THR A 112 1.38 0.86 0.54
N THR A 113 0.35 1.17 1.34
CA THR A 113 -0.18 2.51 1.47
C THR A 113 0.75 3.40 2.29
N THR A 114 1.38 2.86 3.35
CA THR A 114 2.41 3.59 4.11
C THR A 114 3.51 4.13 3.22
N TYR A 115 4.07 3.29 2.35
CA TYR A 115 5.15 3.72 1.47
C TYR A 115 4.66 4.49 0.24
N LEU A 116 3.40 4.32 -0.17
CA LEU A 116 2.80 5.24 -1.15
C LEU A 116 2.79 6.65 -0.59
N ILE A 117 2.26 6.86 0.62
CA ILE A 117 2.18 8.19 1.25
C ILE A 117 3.59 8.75 1.49
N GLY A 118 4.45 8.00 2.17
CA GLY A 118 5.80 8.47 2.52
C GLY A 118 6.65 8.83 1.30
N ASN A 119 6.70 7.95 0.29
CA ASN A 119 7.46 8.23 -0.92
C ASN A 119 6.82 9.37 -1.74
N SER A 120 5.49 9.51 -1.71
CA SER A 120 4.82 10.63 -2.39
C SER A 120 5.19 11.98 -1.80
N VAL A 121 5.34 12.07 -0.47
CA VAL A 121 5.83 13.30 0.17
C VAL A 121 7.23 13.64 -0.32
N LEU A 122 8.13 12.65 -0.38
CA LEU A 122 9.48 12.84 -0.90
C LEU A 122 9.47 13.32 -2.36
N ILE A 123 8.71 12.65 -3.23
CA ILE A 123 8.56 13.01 -4.65
C ILE A 123 8.00 14.43 -4.80
N LEU A 124 7.03 14.83 -3.98
CA LEU A 124 6.45 16.18 -4.03
C LEU A 124 7.43 17.26 -3.56
N LEU A 125 8.26 16.97 -2.56
CA LEU A 125 9.31 17.88 -2.09
C LEU A 125 10.44 18.05 -3.12
N GLU A 126 10.70 17.03 -3.93
CA GLU A 126 11.65 17.10 -5.06
C GLU A 126 11.08 17.85 -6.28
N ASN A 127 9.75 18.08 -6.32
CA ASN A 127 9.04 18.72 -7.43
C ASN A 127 8.21 19.92 -6.93
N PRO A 128 8.87 21.01 -6.45
CA PRO A 128 8.19 22.11 -5.78
C PRO A 128 7.20 22.87 -6.67
N ASP A 129 7.40 22.89 -7.99
CA ASP A 129 6.47 23.48 -8.96
C ASP A 129 5.14 22.70 -9.02
N GLN A 130 5.20 21.37 -9.02
CA GLN A 130 4.02 20.50 -8.98
C GLN A 130 3.31 20.60 -7.63
N LEU A 131 4.07 20.63 -6.53
CA LEU A 131 3.51 20.81 -5.20
C LEU A 131 2.83 22.18 -5.04
N ALA A 132 3.41 23.25 -5.60
CA ALA A 132 2.80 24.57 -5.59
C ALA A 132 1.46 24.58 -6.35
N ARG A 133 1.39 23.90 -7.51
CA ARG A 133 0.12 23.72 -8.25
C ARG A 133 -0.92 22.97 -7.41
N LEU A 134 -0.56 21.88 -6.74
CA LEU A 134 -1.50 21.14 -5.89
C LEU A 134 -2.04 21.96 -4.71
N LYS A 135 -1.21 22.85 -4.15
CA LYS A 135 -1.65 23.78 -3.10
C LYS A 135 -2.60 24.85 -3.63
N ALA A 136 -2.37 25.34 -4.85
CA ALA A 136 -3.22 26.34 -5.50
C ALA A 136 -4.54 25.75 -6.05
N GLU A 137 -4.52 24.49 -6.47
CA GLU A 137 -5.64 23.80 -7.12
C GLU A 137 -5.95 22.45 -6.43
N PRO A 138 -6.58 22.44 -5.23
CA PRO A 138 -6.84 21.22 -4.48
C PRO A 138 -7.69 20.17 -5.22
N SER A 139 -8.45 20.56 -6.25
CA SER A 139 -9.21 19.63 -7.09
C SER A 139 -8.33 18.68 -7.91
N LEU A 140 -7.02 18.92 -7.99
CA LEU A 140 -6.06 18.05 -8.70
C LEU A 140 -5.60 16.85 -7.87
N TRP A 141 -5.82 16.83 -6.56
CA TRP A 141 -5.37 15.73 -5.68
C TRP A 141 -5.78 14.32 -6.15
N PRO A 142 -7.04 14.07 -6.60
CA PRO A 142 -7.42 12.78 -7.16
C PRO A 142 -6.54 12.35 -8.35
N GLN A 143 -6.17 13.27 -9.24
CA GLN A 143 -5.31 12.95 -10.38
C GLN A 143 -3.86 12.75 -9.94
N ALA A 144 -3.39 13.59 -9.02
CA ALA A 144 -2.04 13.54 -8.51
C ALA A 144 -1.71 12.22 -7.83
N VAL A 145 -2.62 11.67 -7.01
CA VAL A 145 -2.39 10.37 -6.35
C VAL A 145 -2.27 9.20 -7.34
N ARG A 146 -2.88 9.32 -8.53
CA ARG A 146 -2.71 8.32 -9.60
C ARG A 146 -1.33 8.39 -10.20
N GLU A 147 -0.84 9.60 -10.47
CA GLU A 147 0.52 9.80 -10.97
C GLU A 147 1.57 9.40 -9.93
N LEU A 148 1.34 9.73 -8.66
CA LEU A 148 2.20 9.31 -7.55
C LEU A 148 2.22 7.78 -7.40
N GLN A 149 1.09 7.10 -7.59
CA GLN A 149 1.06 5.63 -7.62
C GLN A 149 1.76 5.06 -8.86
N ARG A 150 1.77 5.74 -10.02
CA ARG A 150 2.56 5.31 -11.19
C ARG A 150 4.05 5.27 -10.83
N LEU A 151 4.53 6.28 -10.11
CA LEU A 151 5.87 6.37 -9.54
C LEU A 151 6.00 5.65 -8.17
N GLY A 152 4.97 4.90 -7.80
CA GLY A 152 4.76 4.37 -6.47
C GLY A 152 5.78 3.30 -6.07
N PRO A 153 5.60 2.74 -4.88
CA PRO A 153 6.68 2.02 -4.24
C PRO A 153 6.88 0.58 -4.79
N ILE A 154 5.90 0.01 -5.49
CA ILE A 154 5.96 -1.38 -6.00
C ILE A 154 6.70 -1.44 -7.34
N GLN A 155 7.80 -2.17 -7.38
CA GLN A 155 8.69 -2.22 -8.54
C GLN A 155 8.43 -3.41 -9.48
N PHE A 156 8.01 -4.56 -8.94
CA PHE A 156 7.65 -5.74 -9.73
C PHE A 156 6.45 -6.49 -9.15
N GLY A 157 5.76 -7.23 -10.02
CA GLY A 157 4.64 -8.08 -9.64
C GLY A 157 5.08 -9.43 -9.07
N GLN A 158 4.11 -10.19 -8.56
CA GLN A 158 4.34 -11.57 -8.14
C GLN A 158 4.77 -12.45 -9.33
N PRO A 159 5.67 -13.44 -9.12
CA PRO A 159 6.03 -14.39 -10.16
C PRO A 159 4.81 -15.06 -10.79
N ARG A 160 4.92 -15.38 -12.09
CA ARG A 160 3.96 -16.13 -12.87
C ARG A 160 4.66 -17.31 -13.53
N PHE A 161 3.93 -18.39 -13.70
CA PHE A 161 4.42 -19.64 -14.28
C PHE A 161 3.43 -20.02 -15.38
N PRO A 162 3.81 -19.93 -16.66
CA PRO A 162 2.90 -20.27 -17.74
C PRO A 162 2.66 -21.77 -17.76
N THR A 163 1.42 -22.20 -18.00
CA THR A 163 1.05 -23.63 -18.03
C THR A 163 1.40 -24.31 -19.35
N GLU A 164 1.70 -23.51 -20.37
CA GLU A 164 2.11 -23.89 -21.71
C GLU A 164 3.15 -22.88 -22.22
N ASP A 165 3.78 -23.14 -23.36
CA ASP A 165 4.68 -22.17 -23.98
C ASP A 165 3.89 -20.93 -24.40
N ILE A 166 4.37 -19.73 -24.05
CA ILE A 166 3.73 -18.46 -24.40
C ILE A 166 4.70 -17.54 -25.14
N GLU A 167 4.20 -16.73 -26.06
CA GLU A 167 5.00 -15.70 -26.73
C GLU A 167 4.73 -14.31 -26.13
N VAL A 168 5.78 -13.62 -25.69
CA VAL A 168 5.70 -12.26 -25.14
C VAL A 168 6.75 -11.40 -25.81
N GLY A 169 6.32 -10.36 -26.54
CA GLY A 169 7.24 -9.42 -27.20
C GLY A 169 8.20 -10.08 -28.19
N GLY A 170 7.74 -11.10 -28.93
CA GLY A 170 8.56 -11.86 -29.87
C GLY A 170 9.48 -12.91 -29.23
N THR A 171 9.37 -13.13 -27.92
CA THR A 171 10.15 -14.15 -27.20
C THR A 171 9.24 -15.26 -26.72
N VAL A 172 9.56 -16.52 -27.08
CA VAL A 172 8.89 -17.70 -26.53
C VAL A 172 9.41 -17.98 -25.13
N ILE A 173 8.50 -18.05 -24.17
CA ILE A 173 8.76 -18.41 -22.78
C ILE A 173 8.22 -19.81 -22.54
N PRO A 174 9.07 -20.79 -22.16
CA PRO A 174 8.63 -22.16 -21.95
C PRO A 174 7.63 -22.31 -20.80
N ALA A 175 6.77 -23.31 -20.90
CA ALA A 175 5.92 -23.76 -19.80
C ALA A 175 6.73 -23.94 -18.49
N GLY A 176 6.21 -23.44 -17.37
CA GLY A 176 6.82 -23.53 -16.05
C GLY A 176 7.98 -22.57 -15.79
N ALA A 177 8.48 -21.82 -16.78
CA ALA A 177 9.53 -20.84 -16.55
C ALA A 177 9.00 -19.65 -15.71
N PRO A 178 9.71 -19.21 -14.65
CA PRO A 178 9.27 -18.10 -13.83
C PRO A 178 9.36 -16.77 -14.61
N ILE A 179 8.27 -16.01 -14.60
CA ILE A 179 8.18 -14.68 -15.21
C ILE A 179 7.83 -13.68 -14.11
N VAL A 180 8.59 -12.59 -14.02
CA VAL A 180 8.32 -11.49 -13.07
C VAL A 180 7.99 -10.22 -13.86
N PRO A 181 6.74 -9.72 -13.79
CA PRO A 181 6.38 -8.46 -14.44
C PRO A 181 7.10 -7.28 -13.79
N LEU A 182 7.92 -6.55 -14.53
CA LEU A 182 8.58 -5.32 -14.06
C LEU A 182 7.62 -4.14 -14.17
N ILE A 183 6.94 -3.83 -13.05
CA ILE A 183 5.93 -2.78 -12.98
C ILE A 183 6.55 -1.40 -13.22
N THR A 184 7.70 -1.11 -12.62
CA THR A 184 8.38 0.19 -12.82
C THR A 184 8.73 0.41 -14.27
N ALA A 185 9.31 -0.60 -14.94
CA ALA A 185 9.70 -0.49 -16.34
C ALA A 185 8.49 -0.20 -17.25
N ALA A 186 7.33 -0.81 -16.97
CA ALA A 186 6.10 -0.51 -17.70
C ALA A 186 5.53 0.87 -17.36
N ASN A 187 5.63 1.30 -16.10
CA ASN A 187 5.15 2.60 -15.63
C ASN A 187 6.05 3.76 -16.08
N THR A 188 7.32 3.51 -16.42
CA THR A 188 8.26 4.49 -16.96
C THR A 188 8.57 4.27 -18.45
N ASP A 189 7.75 3.47 -19.14
CA ASP A 189 7.92 3.22 -20.57
C ASP A 189 7.59 4.48 -21.40
N PRO A 190 8.57 5.09 -22.12
CA PRO A 190 8.33 6.29 -22.90
C PRO A 190 7.35 6.07 -24.06
N ARG A 191 7.11 4.82 -24.48
CA ARG A 191 6.08 4.49 -25.48
C ARG A 191 4.67 4.76 -24.98
N LYS A 192 4.47 4.73 -23.65
CA LYS A 192 3.17 4.95 -22.99
C LYS A 192 3.12 6.26 -22.22
N PHE A 193 4.22 6.67 -21.61
CA PHE A 193 4.33 7.84 -20.75
C PHE A 193 5.46 8.74 -21.26
N PRO A 194 5.16 9.76 -22.10
CA PRO A 194 6.14 10.77 -22.48
C PRO A 194 6.73 11.48 -21.26
N ASP A 195 8.04 11.75 -21.25
CA ASP A 195 8.75 12.25 -20.06
C ASP A 195 8.46 11.41 -18.80
N PRO A 196 8.76 10.08 -18.81
CA PRO A 196 8.27 9.13 -17.82
C PRO A 196 8.78 9.38 -16.40
N ASP A 197 9.95 9.99 -16.26
CA ASP A 197 10.60 10.24 -14.97
C ASP A 197 10.11 11.54 -14.31
N ARG A 198 9.38 12.38 -15.03
CA ARG A 198 8.85 13.64 -14.51
C ARG A 198 7.51 13.40 -13.80
N LEU A 199 7.36 14.01 -12.63
CA LEU A 199 6.06 14.16 -11.98
C LEU A 199 5.21 15.14 -12.79
N ILE A 200 4.09 14.65 -13.31
CA ILE A 200 3.08 15.46 -14.00
C ILE A 200 1.74 15.14 -13.32
N ILE A 201 1.34 15.97 -12.35
CA ILE A 201 0.23 15.69 -11.42
C ILE A 201 -1.14 15.46 -12.09
N ASP A 202 -1.32 16.00 -13.29
CA ASP A 202 -2.53 15.92 -14.12
C ASP A 202 -2.39 14.95 -15.30
N ARG A 203 -1.33 14.12 -15.31
CA ARG A 203 -1.09 13.12 -16.36
C ARG A 203 -2.23 12.09 -16.45
N LEU A 204 -2.76 11.67 -15.29
CA LEU A 204 -3.69 10.56 -15.18
C LEU A 204 -5.05 11.04 -14.68
N ALA A 205 -6.02 11.04 -15.60
CA ALA A 205 -7.41 11.34 -15.27
C ALA A 205 -7.99 10.33 -14.25
N VAL A 206 -8.97 10.78 -13.48
CA VAL A 206 -9.79 9.89 -12.65
C VAL A 206 -10.47 8.85 -13.53
N GLY A 207 -10.30 7.57 -13.19
CA GLY A 207 -10.76 6.43 -14.02
C GLY A 207 -9.78 6.00 -15.11
N SER A 208 -8.61 6.65 -15.24
CA SER A 208 -7.54 6.19 -16.13
C SER A 208 -6.58 5.27 -15.36
N GLU A 209 -6.79 3.96 -15.47
CA GLU A 209 -5.89 2.98 -14.84
C GLU A 209 -4.89 2.42 -15.84
N SER A 210 -4.27 3.35 -16.56
CA SER A 210 -3.31 3.05 -17.62
C SER A 210 -1.94 2.62 -17.08
N HIS A 211 -1.63 2.90 -15.81
CA HIS A 211 -0.42 2.42 -15.14
C HIS A 211 -0.67 1.09 -14.42
N LEU A 212 0.38 0.31 -14.18
CA LEU A 212 0.34 -1.03 -13.60
C LEU A 212 0.69 -1.05 -12.10
N GLY A 213 0.67 0.09 -11.42
CA GLY A 213 1.00 0.21 -9.99
C GLY A 213 0.06 -0.61 -9.06
N PHE A 214 -1.11 -1.02 -9.55
CA PHE A 214 -2.05 -1.91 -8.86
C PHE A 214 -2.21 -3.27 -9.55
N GLY A 215 -1.28 -3.62 -10.46
CA GLY A 215 -1.39 -4.79 -11.32
C GLY A 215 -2.53 -4.67 -12.34
N LYS A 216 -2.84 -5.79 -13.00
CA LYS A 216 -3.90 -5.89 -14.01
C LYS A 216 -4.44 -7.32 -14.09
N GLY A 217 -5.67 -7.49 -14.57
CA GLY A 217 -6.32 -8.77 -14.76
C GLY A 217 -7.08 -9.24 -13.52
N ILE A 218 -7.27 -10.55 -13.39
CA ILE A 218 -8.08 -11.16 -12.32
C ILE A 218 -7.53 -10.93 -10.89
N HIS A 219 -6.23 -10.60 -10.77
CA HIS A 219 -5.57 -10.27 -9.51
C HIS A 219 -5.27 -8.77 -9.36
N ARG A 220 -5.98 -7.91 -10.10
CA ARG A 220 -5.88 -6.46 -9.91
C ARG A 220 -6.20 -6.12 -8.45
N CYS A 221 -5.45 -5.18 -7.88
CA CYS A 221 -5.51 -4.86 -6.46
C CYS A 221 -6.95 -4.57 -6.00
N LEU A 222 -7.44 -5.40 -5.07
CA LEU A 222 -8.76 -5.24 -4.47
C LEU A 222 -8.87 -3.91 -3.71
N GLY A 223 -7.79 -3.50 -3.04
CA GLY A 223 -7.72 -2.27 -2.23
C GLY A 223 -7.44 -0.99 -3.02
N GLN A 224 -7.44 -1.01 -4.36
CA GLN A 224 -7.05 0.15 -5.20
C GLN A 224 -7.81 1.43 -4.82
N HIS A 225 -9.13 1.35 -4.66
CA HIS A 225 -9.95 2.53 -4.36
C HIS A 225 -9.67 3.08 -2.96
N LEU A 226 -9.49 2.19 -1.98
CA LEU A 226 -9.15 2.57 -0.62
C LEU A 226 -7.75 3.22 -0.56
N ALA A 227 -6.75 2.63 -1.22
CA ALA A 227 -5.40 3.18 -1.27
C ALA A 227 -5.35 4.58 -1.90
N TYR A 228 -6.13 4.84 -2.95
CA TYR A 228 -6.26 6.20 -3.50
C TYR A 228 -6.92 7.16 -2.52
N GLN A 229 -8.01 6.76 -1.87
CA GLN A 229 -8.71 7.61 -0.89
C GLN A 229 -7.79 7.95 0.29
N GLU A 230 -7.10 6.95 0.84
CA GLU A 230 -6.14 7.15 1.93
C GLU A 230 -5.02 8.11 1.52
N ALA A 231 -4.38 7.88 0.36
CA ALA A 231 -3.30 8.73 -0.12
C ALA A 231 -3.78 10.16 -0.39
N GLU A 232 -4.97 10.32 -0.97
CA GLU A 232 -5.56 11.62 -1.27
C GLU A 232 -5.81 12.42 0.00
N VAL A 233 -6.54 11.83 0.96
CA VAL A 233 -6.85 12.47 2.24
C VAL A 233 -5.58 12.75 3.04
N ALA A 234 -4.66 11.80 3.09
CA ALA A 234 -3.42 11.92 3.85
C ALA A 234 -2.52 13.03 3.32
N LEU A 235 -2.23 13.02 2.02
CA LEU A 235 -1.31 13.97 1.40
C LEU A 235 -1.92 15.38 1.37
N HIS A 236 -3.19 15.50 0.95
CA HIS A 236 -3.87 16.78 0.95
C HIS A 236 -3.95 17.37 2.37
N GLY A 237 -4.34 16.56 3.37
CA GLY A 237 -4.40 16.99 4.76
C GLY A 237 -3.05 17.43 5.30
N LEU A 238 -1.97 16.69 5.00
CA LEU A 238 -0.61 16.99 5.43
C LEU A 238 -0.13 18.34 4.89
N PHE A 239 -0.21 18.56 3.56
CA PHE A 239 0.28 19.79 2.94
C PHE A 239 -0.62 21.00 3.20
N THR A 240 -1.91 20.80 3.48
CA THR A 240 -2.80 21.87 3.96
C THR A 240 -2.46 22.27 5.39
N ARG A 241 -2.13 21.31 6.27
CA ARG A 241 -1.79 21.59 7.66
C ARG A 241 -0.39 22.18 7.82
N PHE A 242 0.58 21.68 7.06
CA PHE A 242 1.99 22.08 7.13
C PHE A 242 2.47 22.55 5.75
N PRO A 243 2.04 23.75 5.29
CA PRO A 243 2.30 24.22 3.94
C PRO A 243 3.78 24.47 3.66
N ASN A 244 4.62 24.61 4.69
CA ASN A 244 6.05 24.86 4.56
C ASN A 244 6.91 23.65 4.93
N LEU A 245 6.30 22.46 5.07
CA LEU A 245 7.06 21.26 5.45
C LEU A 245 8.23 21.02 4.49
N SER A 246 9.37 20.60 5.03
CA SER A 246 10.61 20.36 4.29
C SER A 246 11.39 19.20 4.89
N LEU A 247 12.33 18.62 4.13
CA LEU A 247 13.23 17.60 4.66
C LEU A 247 14.10 18.21 5.77
N ALA A 248 14.24 17.50 6.89
CA ALA A 248 15.12 17.89 7.98
C ALA A 248 16.58 17.45 7.77
N VAL A 249 16.83 16.60 6.77
CA VAL A 249 18.14 16.10 6.36
C VAL A 249 18.29 16.19 4.84
N PRO A 250 19.52 16.22 4.29
CA PRO A 250 19.75 16.08 2.86
C PRO A 250 19.10 14.82 2.28
N ARG A 251 18.73 14.88 1.00
CA ARG A 251 18.03 13.80 0.29
C ARG A 251 18.81 12.48 0.31
N GLU A 252 20.13 12.56 0.27
CA GLU A 252 21.05 11.43 0.24
C GLU A 252 21.13 10.69 1.58
N GLU A 253 20.73 11.37 2.67
CA GLU A 253 20.74 10.82 4.03
C GLU A 253 19.42 10.13 4.40
N ILE A 254 18.40 10.20 3.54
CA ILE A 254 17.12 9.52 3.76
C ILE A 254 17.34 8.00 3.73
N PRO A 255 17.07 7.28 4.85
CA PRO A 255 17.32 5.86 4.94
C PRO A 255 16.28 5.03 4.18
N TRP A 256 16.74 4.02 3.45
CA TRP A 256 15.89 3.09 2.70
C TRP A 256 15.92 1.68 3.29
N ILE A 257 14.80 0.97 3.23
CA ILE A 257 14.76 -0.47 3.53
C ILE A 257 15.09 -1.24 2.25
N LEU A 258 16.28 -1.81 2.19
CA LEU A 258 16.76 -2.58 1.04
C LEU A 258 16.01 -3.91 0.93
N ARG A 259 14.95 -3.94 0.12
CA ARG A 259 14.24 -5.17 -0.27
C ARG A 259 13.95 -5.10 -1.77
N PRO A 260 14.37 -6.11 -2.56
CA PRO A 260 14.02 -6.16 -3.98
C PRO A 260 12.51 -6.02 -4.18
N GLY A 261 12.10 -5.20 -5.15
CA GLY A 261 10.70 -5.08 -5.56
C GLY A 261 9.89 -4.01 -4.85
N PHE A 262 10.46 -3.35 -3.84
CA PHE A 262 9.71 -2.40 -3.02
C PHE A 262 10.60 -1.25 -2.56
N THR A 263 10.31 -0.04 -3.03
CA THR A 263 10.96 1.19 -2.60
C THR A 263 10.32 1.67 -1.29
N ARG A 264 11.05 1.56 -0.19
CA ARG A 264 10.54 1.81 1.17
C ARG A 264 11.43 2.81 1.91
N THR A 265 10.93 4.02 2.08
CA THR A 265 11.55 5.00 2.98
C THR A 265 11.42 4.49 4.41
N ARG A 266 12.54 4.26 5.10
CA ARG A 266 12.52 3.74 6.48
C ARG A 266 12.02 4.81 7.45
N ASP A 267 12.67 5.97 7.37
CA ASP A 267 12.39 7.14 8.19
C ASP A 267 12.33 8.34 7.24
N LEU A 268 11.43 9.28 7.49
CA LEU A 268 11.32 10.51 6.71
C LEU A 268 11.33 11.71 7.67
N PRO A 269 12.52 12.18 8.09
CA PRO A 269 12.66 13.30 9.01
C PRO A 269 12.24 14.61 8.34
N LEU A 270 11.23 15.29 8.88
CA LEU A 270 10.68 16.54 8.35
C LEU A 270 10.69 17.66 9.38
N ASN A 271 10.95 18.87 8.90
CA ASN A 271 10.59 20.10 9.60
C ASN A 271 9.14 20.44 9.24
N LEU A 272 8.28 20.61 10.26
CA LEU A 272 6.84 20.87 10.06
C LEU A 272 6.45 22.35 10.18
N VAL A 273 7.36 23.19 10.69
CA VAL A 273 7.18 24.64 10.89
C VAL A 273 7.84 25.46 9.80
#